data_AF-A0A9X3IU51-F1
#
_entry.id   AF-A0A9X3IU51-F1
#
_cell.length_a   1.000
_cell.length_b   1.000
_cell.length_c   1.000
_cell.angle_alpha   90.00
_cell.angle_beta   90.00
_cell.angle_gamma   90.00
#
_symmetry.space_group_name_H-M   'P 1'
#
loop_
_entity.id
_entity.type
_entity.pdbx_description
1 polymer ?
#
loop_
_entity_poly.entity_id
_entity_poly.type
_entity_poly.pdbx_seq_one_letter_code
_entity_poly.pdbx_strand_id
1 'polypeptide(L)'
;MSKTIYVLNGPNLNLLGKRQPEIYGSETLADVEAKVRARAATLGLEIEFFQSNHEGAIIDKIHEAREKAQGIIINPAAYTHTSVAILDALNAFEAPVVEVHISNVHKRESFRHHSYVSLRAEAVIAGMGTLGYQVALEYFAR
;
A
#
# COMPACT_ATOMS: atom_id res chain seq x y z
N MET A 1 0.79 19.72 12.19
CA MET A 1 0.27 18.36 11.94
C MET A 1 1.35 17.58 11.21
N SER A 2 1.43 16.27 11.47
CA SER A 2 2.42 15.40 10.83
C SER A 2 2.28 15.42 9.30
N LYS A 3 3.40 15.36 8.58
CA LYS A 3 3.41 15.21 7.11
C LYS A 3 3.75 13.78 6.67
N THR A 4 3.69 12.82 7.60
CA THR A 4 4.09 11.44 7.34
C THR A 4 2.97 10.63 6.72
N ILE A 5 3.25 10.00 5.58
CA ILE A 5 2.43 8.99 4.94
C ILE A 5 3.00 7.62 5.27
N TYR A 6 2.14 6.73 5.75
CA TYR A 6 2.50 5.34 6.02
C TYR A 6 2.25 4.51 4.76
N VAL A 7 3.30 3.89 4.23
CA VAL A 7 3.24 3.03 3.04
C VAL A 7 3.36 1.58 3.50
N LEU A 8 2.23 0.88 3.55
CA LEU A 8 2.10 -0.44 4.14
C LEU A 8 1.98 -1.52 3.07
N ASN A 9 2.85 -2.52 3.15
CA ASN A 9 2.95 -3.59 2.16
C ASN A 9 2.68 -4.95 2.80
N GLY A 10 1.70 -5.65 2.24
CA GLY A 10 1.26 -6.96 2.68
C GLY A 10 2.20 -8.11 2.28
N PRO A 11 1.70 -9.35 2.40
CA PRO A 11 2.51 -10.55 2.29
C PRO A 11 3.08 -10.75 0.90
N ASN A 12 4.26 -11.35 0.85
CA ASN A 12 5.03 -11.71 -0.35
C ASN A 12 5.56 -10.55 -1.19
N LEU A 13 5.24 -9.28 -0.87
CA LEU A 13 5.79 -8.14 -1.58
C LEU A 13 7.31 -7.97 -1.37
N ASN A 14 7.87 -8.54 -0.30
CA ASN A 14 9.32 -8.65 -0.10
C ASN A 14 10.05 -9.50 -1.17
N LEU A 15 9.30 -10.27 -1.97
CA LEU A 15 9.81 -11.08 -3.07
C LEU A 15 9.71 -10.38 -4.44
N LEU A 16 9.20 -9.13 -4.49
CA LEU A 16 9.15 -8.33 -5.71
C LEU A 16 10.55 -8.22 -6.34
N GLY A 17 10.63 -8.37 -7.68
CA GLY A 17 11.88 -8.32 -8.44
C GLY A 17 12.79 -9.55 -8.30
N LYS A 18 12.49 -10.48 -7.38
CA LYS A 18 13.33 -11.66 -7.10
C LYS A 18 12.85 -12.93 -7.78
N ARG A 19 11.59 -12.97 -8.22
CA ARG A 19 10.98 -14.16 -8.84
C ARG A 19 10.95 -13.99 -10.36
N GLN A 20 11.69 -14.83 -11.08
CA GLN A 20 11.70 -14.89 -12.55
C GLN A 20 11.78 -13.47 -13.18
N PRO A 21 12.85 -12.70 -12.90
CA PRO A 21 12.96 -11.30 -13.28
C PRO A 21 12.85 -11.06 -14.79
N GLU A 22 13.25 -12.04 -15.61
CA GLU A 22 13.07 -12.05 -17.07
C GLU A 22 11.58 -11.92 -17.49
N ILE A 23 10.65 -12.32 -16.61
CA ILE A 23 9.21 -12.40 -16.86
C ILE A 23 8.46 -11.26 -16.16
N TYR A 24 8.85 -10.92 -14.93
CA TYR A 24 8.09 -10.00 -14.05
C TYR A 24 8.76 -8.65 -13.82
N GLY A 25 9.95 -8.43 -14.40
CA GLY A 25 10.79 -7.28 -14.12
C GLY A 25 11.68 -7.50 -12.90
N SER A 26 12.76 -6.72 -12.83
CA SER A 26 13.80 -6.82 -11.79
C SER A 26 13.62 -5.81 -10.65
N GLU A 27 12.60 -4.95 -10.73
CA GLU A 27 12.38 -3.91 -9.71
C GLU A 27 12.00 -4.55 -8.38
N THR A 28 12.76 -4.25 -7.32
CA THR A 28 12.56 -4.78 -5.98
C THR A 28 11.71 -3.86 -5.12
N LEU A 29 11.21 -4.35 -3.98
CA LEU A 29 10.49 -3.50 -3.04
C LEU A 29 11.36 -2.37 -2.47
N ALA A 30 12.68 -2.56 -2.36
CA ALA A 30 13.61 -1.52 -1.95
C ALA A 30 13.73 -0.41 -3.01
N ASP A 31 13.68 -0.77 -4.30
CA ASP A 31 13.64 0.22 -5.39
C ASP A 31 12.34 1.01 -5.37
N VAL A 32 11.21 0.35 -5.09
CA VAL A 32 9.90 1.00 -4.90
C VAL A 32 9.97 1.99 -3.74
N GLU A 33 10.50 1.57 -2.59
CA GLU A 33 10.67 2.46 -1.43
C GLU A 33 11.51 3.69 -1.78
N ALA A 34 12.65 3.51 -2.46
CA ALA A 34 13.50 4.61 -2.88
C ALA A 34 12.76 5.61 -3.80
N LYS A 35 11.99 5.11 -4.77
CA LYS A 35 11.18 5.95 -5.68
C LYS A 35 10.06 6.69 -4.95
N VAL A 36 9.37 6.01 -4.04
CA VAL A 36 8.30 6.60 -3.21
C VAL A 36 8.87 7.71 -2.33
N ARG A 37 10.00 7.48 -1.65
CA ARG A 37 10.67 8.49 -0.83
C ARG A 37 11.13 9.68 -1.66
N ALA A 38 11.72 9.44 -2.82
CA ALA A 38 12.15 10.51 -3.74
C ALA A 38 10.96 11.35 -4.20
N ARG A 39 9.84 10.73 -4.60
CA ARG A 39 8.63 11.46 -5.00
C ARG A 39 8.01 12.24 -3.84
N ALA A 40 7.89 11.61 -2.67
CA ALA A 40 7.33 12.24 -1.47
C ALA A 40 8.11 13.51 -1.09
N ALA A 41 9.44 13.49 -1.18
CA ALA A 41 10.27 14.67 -0.93
C ALA A 41 9.91 15.85 -1.85
N THR A 42 9.61 15.60 -3.13
CA THR A 42 9.17 16.65 -4.07
C THR A 42 7.79 17.23 -3.74
N LEU A 43 6.99 16.49 -2.95
CA LEU A 43 5.66 16.89 -2.49
C LEU A 43 5.68 17.45 -1.06
N GLY A 44 6.87 17.52 -0.42
CA GLY A 44 7.01 17.95 0.97
C GLY A 44 6.41 16.97 1.99
N LEU A 45 6.32 15.69 1.63
CA LEU A 45 5.79 14.60 2.45
C LEU A 45 6.94 13.75 3.02
N GLU A 46 6.71 13.18 4.21
CA GLU A 46 7.59 12.18 4.81
C GLU A 46 7.00 10.78 4.65
N ILE A 47 7.84 9.76 4.64
CA ILE A 47 7.42 8.37 4.42
C ILE A 47 7.85 7.48 5.58
N GLU A 48 6.88 6.78 6.16
CA GLU A 48 7.12 5.56 6.93
C GLU A 48 6.82 4.37 6.03
N PHE A 49 7.82 3.57 5.67
CA PHE A 49 7.66 2.45 4.75
C PHE A 49 7.76 1.14 5.52
N PHE A 50 6.74 0.29 5.41
CA PHE A 50 6.67 -0.96 6.16
C PHE A 50 6.17 -2.11 5.29
N GLN A 51 6.73 -3.29 5.52
CA GLN A 51 6.29 -4.54 4.90
C GLN A 51 6.20 -5.65 5.94
N SER A 52 5.15 -6.45 5.89
CA SER A 52 5.08 -7.69 6.68
C SER A 52 4.28 -8.78 5.98
N ASN A 53 4.66 -10.02 6.27
CA ASN A 53 3.88 -11.21 5.89
C ASN A 53 2.79 -11.54 6.91
N HIS A 54 2.83 -10.92 8.09
CA HIS A 54 1.91 -11.19 9.19
C HIS A 54 0.81 -10.13 9.25
N GLU A 55 -0.45 -10.58 9.20
CA GLU A 55 -1.63 -9.71 9.28
C GLU A 55 -1.60 -8.81 10.52
N GLY A 56 -1.35 -9.37 11.71
CA GLY A 56 -1.28 -8.62 12.96
C GLY A 56 -0.23 -7.50 12.94
N ALA A 57 0.92 -7.71 12.30
CA ALA A 57 1.95 -6.67 12.21
C ALA A 57 1.52 -5.49 11.32
N ILE A 58 0.69 -5.73 10.30
CA ILE A 58 0.11 -4.67 9.47
C ILE A 58 -0.93 -3.90 10.30
N ILE A 59 -1.76 -4.60 11.06
CA ILE A 59 -2.75 -4.01 11.98
C ILE A 59 -2.05 -3.13 13.03
N ASP A 60 -1.00 -3.63 13.67
CA ASP A 60 -0.21 -2.87 14.65
C ASP A 60 0.37 -1.59 14.03
N LYS A 61 0.81 -1.67 12.76
CA LYS A 61 1.32 -0.50 12.05
C LYS A 61 0.22 0.50 11.68
N ILE A 62 -1.00 0.03 11.40
CA ILE A 62 -2.18 0.90 11.22
C ILE A 62 -2.53 1.60 12.54
N HIS A 63 -2.48 0.89 13.67
CA HIS A 63 -2.70 1.49 14.99
C HIS A 63 -1.62 2.53 15.31
N GLU A 64 -0.35 2.28 14.98
CA GLU A 64 0.71 3.28 15.11
C GLU A 64 0.44 4.51 14.22
N ALA A 65 0.01 4.29 12.98
CA ALA A 65 -0.31 5.35 12.02
C ALA A 65 -1.42 6.27 12.53
N ARG A 66 -2.40 5.75 13.27
CA ARG A 66 -3.51 6.54 13.85
C ARG A 66 -3.03 7.74 14.67
N GLU A 67 -1.93 7.61 15.39
CA GLU A 67 -1.39 8.66 16.25
C GLU A 67 -0.44 9.62 15.52
N LYS A 68 0.08 9.22 14.35
CA LYS A 68 1.28 9.86 13.75
C LYS A 68 1.14 10.23 12.28
N ALA A 69 0.24 9.59 11.53
CA ALA A 69 0.17 9.71 10.08
C ALA A 69 -0.90 10.71 9.66
N GLN A 70 -0.65 11.43 8.56
CA GLN A 70 -1.71 12.19 7.88
C GLN A 70 -2.47 11.33 6.85
N GLY A 71 -2.00 10.10 6.60
CA GLY A 71 -2.60 9.21 5.62
C GLY A 71 -1.86 7.89 5.48
N ILE A 72 -2.53 6.91 4.87
CA ILE A 72 -1.99 5.59 4.57
C ILE A 72 -2.08 5.32 3.08
N ILE A 73 -1.01 4.79 2.50
CA ILE A 73 -1.03 4.07 1.24
C ILE A 73 -0.84 2.60 1.59
N ILE A 74 -1.75 1.72 1.18
CA ILE A 74 -1.67 0.29 1.49
C ILE A 74 -1.76 -0.55 0.23
N ASN A 75 -0.81 -1.47 0.06
CA ASN A 75 -0.95 -2.62 -0.81
C ASN A 75 -1.10 -3.87 0.07
N PRO A 76 -2.33 -4.33 0.35
CA PRO A 76 -2.55 -5.46 1.26
C PRO A 76 -2.14 -6.81 0.64
N ALA A 77 -1.72 -6.82 -0.63
CA ALA A 77 -1.46 -8.02 -1.42
C ALA A 77 -2.63 -9.01 -1.30
N ALA A 78 -2.37 -10.27 -0.94
CA ALA A 78 -3.41 -11.29 -0.83
C ALA A 78 -4.44 -10.99 0.28
N TYR A 79 -4.06 -10.26 1.34
CA TYR A 79 -4.97 -9.96 2.44
C TYR A 79 -6.11 -9.04 2.05
N THR A 80 -6.01 -8.33 0.94
CA THR A 80 -7.11 -7.50 0.44
C THR A 80 -8.38 -8.34 0.21
N HIS A 81 -8.22 -9.62 -0.16
CA HIS A 81 -9.33 -10.52 -0.49
C HIS A 81 -9.89 -11.29 0.71
N THR A 82 -9.23 -11.23 1.87
CA THR A 82 -9.52 -12.14 2.99
C THR A 82 -9.63 -11.45 4.35
N SER A 83 -8.96 -10.32 4.54
CA SER A 83 -8.76 -9.75 5.88
C SER A 83 -9.83 -8.71 6.22
N VAL A 84 -10.85 -9.18 6.95
CA VAL A 84 -11.77 -8.28 7.66
C VAL A 84 -11.04 -7.55 8.80
N ALA A 85 -10.05 -8.18 9.43
CA ALA A 85 -9.29 -7.58 10.53
C ALA A 85 -8.48 -6.33 10.10
N ILE A 86 -7.85 -6.36 8.92
CA ILE A 86 -7.19 -5.16 8.36
C ILE A 86 -8.22 -4.09 8.00
N LEU A 87 -9.38 -4.47 7.46
CA LEU A 87 -10.46 -3.52 7.20
C LEU A 87 -10.91 -2.81 8.49
N ASP A 88 -11.15 -3.56 9.57
CA ASP A 88 -11.57 -2.98 10.85
C ASP A 88 -10.50 -2.05 11.45
N ALA A 89 -9.22 -2.41 11.31
CA ALA A 89 -8.12 -1.53 11.72
C ALA A 89 -8.10 -0.23 10.89
N LEU A 90 -8.32 -0.31 9.57
CA LEU A 90 -8.40 0.87 8.71
C LEU A 90 -9.67 1.71 8.98
N ASN A 91 -10.79 1.10 9.39
CA ASN A 91 -11.99 1.81 9.80
C ASN A 91 -11.76 2.64 11.08
N ALA A 92 -10.83 2.22 11.95
CA ALA A 92 -10.42 2.97 13.13
C ALA A 92 -9.40 4.09 12.83
N PHE A 93 -8.85 4.15 11.61
CA PHE A 93 -7.97 5.22 11.16
C PHE A 93 -8.80 6.33 10.49
N GLU A 94 -8.76 7.55 11.03
CA GLU A 94 -9.63 8.65 10.60
C GLU A 94 -9.14 9.40 9.37
N ALA A 95 -7.82 9.40 9.12
CA ALA A 95 -7.25 10.08 7.96
C ALA A 95 -7.38 9.22 6.68
N PRO A 96 -7.07 9.78 5.49
CA PRO A 96 -7.31 9.06 4.24
C PRO A 96 -6.40 7.85 4.01
N VAL A 97 -6.95 6.85 3.35
CA VAL A 97 -6.35 5.57 2.94
C VAL A 97 -6.46 5.41 1.42
N VAL A 98 -5.33 5.20 0.75
CA VAL A 98 -5.28 4.86 -0.68
C VAL A 98 -4.83 3.42 -0.85
N GLU A 99 -5.65 2.60 -1.51
CA GLU A 99 -5.31 1.22 -1.84
C GLU A 99 -4.53 1.14 -3.15
N VAL A 100 -3.47 0.33 -3.17
CA VAL A 100 -2.61 0.13 -4.35
C VAL A 100 -2.46 -1.35 -4.64
N HIS A 101 -2.63 -1.71 -5.91
CA HIS A 101 -2.28 -3.02 -6.47
C HIS A 101 -1.36 -2.86 -7.68
N ILE A 102 -0.20 -3.52 -7.61
CA ILE A 102 0.77 -3.54 -8.72
C ILE A 102 0.11 -4.12 -9.99
N SER A 103 -0.59 -5.25 -9.86
CA SER A 103 -1.34 -5.87 -10.96
C SER A 103 -2.79 -5.38 -11.01
N ASN A 104 -3.43 -5.46 -12.18
CA ASN A 104 -4.87 -5.28 -12.28
C ASN A 104 -5.60 -6.52 -11.72
N VAL A 105 -6.05 -6.44 -10.46
CA VAL A 105 -6.69 -7.56 -9.78
C VAL A 105 -8.01 -8.01 -10.42
N HIS A 106 -8.72 -7.10 -11.11
CA HIS A 106 -9.98 -7.41 -11.80
C HIS A 106 -9.80 -8.19 -13.10
N LYS A 107 -8.57 -8.25 -13.65
CA LYS A 107 -8.24 -9.11 -14.80
C LYS A 107 -7.77 -10.51 -14.39
N ARG A 108 -7.70 -10.79 -13.09
CA ARG A 108 -7.19 -12.06 -12.55
C ARG A 108 -8.32 -13.01 -12.18
N GLU A 109 -8.00 -14.06 -11.42
CA GLU A 109 -8.97 -15.04 -10.95
C GLU A 109 -10.08 -14.37 -10.13
N SER A 110 -11.31 -14.92 -10.19
CA SER A 110 -12.50 -14.31 -9.59
C SER A 110 -12.37 -14.03 -8.09
N PHE A 111 -11.64 -14.87 -7.35
CA PHE A 111 -11.38 -14.66 -5.92
C PHE A 111 -10.53 -13.41 -5.63
N ARG A 112 -9.96 -12.76 -6.65
CA ARG A 112 -9.19 -11.52 -6.52
C ARG A 112 -9.98 -10.27 -6.86
N HIS A 113 -11.22 -10.41 -7.33
CA HIS A 113 -12.00 -9.26 -7.79
C HIS A 113 -12.56 -8.44 -6.64
N HIS A 114 -12.77 -9.07 -5.48
CA HIS A 114 -13.25 -8.42 -4.27
C HIS A 114 -12.08 -7.97 -3.38
N SER A 115 -12.18 -6.75 -2.85
CA SER A 115 -11.25 -6.19 -1.87
C SER A 115 -12.07 -5.69 -0.67
N TYR A 116 -11.73 -6.20 0.52
CA TYR A 116 -12.22 -5.67 1.78
C TYR A 116 -11.67 -4.26 2.03
N VAL A 117 -10.40 -4.01 1.67
CA VAL A 117 -9.75 -2.72 1.89
C VAL A 117 -10.38 -1.60 1.05
N SER A 118 -10.88 -1.92 -0.15
CA SER A 118 -11.61 -0.98 -1.01
C SER A 118 -12.88 -0.43 -0.34
N LEU A 119 -13.44 -1.11 0.66
CA LEU A 119 -14.61 -0.63 1.40
C LEU A 119 -14.29 0.59 2.27
N ARG A 120 -13.02 0.77 2.65
CA ARG A 120 -12.55 1.90 3.47
C ARG A 120 -11.70 2.90 2.68
N ALA A 121 -11.03 2.51 1.61
CA ALA A 121 -10.13 3.40 0.87
C ALA A 121 -10.88 4.50 0.09
N GLU A 122 -10.37 5.74 0.11
CA GLU A 122 -10.90 6.86 -0.68
C GLU A 122 -10.56 6.72 -2.17
N ALA A 123 -9.47 6.02 -2.48
CA ALA A 123 -9.06 5.73 -3.85
C ALA A 123 -8.42 4.35 -3.95
N VAL A 124 -8.60 3.71 -5.11
CA VAL A 124 -8.00 2.42 -5.45
C VAL A 124 -7.24 2.57 -6.77
N ILE A 125 -5.96 2.24 -6.75
CA ILE A 125 -5.08 2.24 -7.93
C ILE A 125 -4.68 0.80 -8.23
N ALA A 126 -5.16 0.23 -9.33
CA ALA A 126 -4.86 -1.15 -9.71
C ALA A 126 -4.29 -1.28 -11.12
N GLY A 127 -3.15 -1.95 -11.25
CA GLY A 127 -2.58 -2.31 -12.55
C GLY A 127 -1.62 -1.29 -13.17
N MET A 128 -1.21 -0.27 -12.42
CA MET A 128 -0.18 0.68 -12.85
C MET A 128 1.25 0.20 -12.54
N GLY A 129 1.43 -1.06 -12.15
CA GLY A 129 2.71 -1.54 -11.64
C GLY A 129 3.12 -0.78 -10.37
N THR A 130 4.43 -0.62 -10.19
CA THR A 130 5.02 0.11 -9.06
C THR A 130 4.81 1.63 -9.14
N LEU A 131 4.51 2.17 -10.33
CA LEU A 131 4.14 3.58 -10.51
C LEU A 131 2.89 3.94 -9.69
N GLY A 132 2.00 2.98 -9.42
CA GLY A 132 0.80 3.20 -8.62
C GLY A 132 1.08 3.78 -7.22
N TYR A 133 2.22 3.45 -6.61
CA TYR A 133 2.62 4.02 -5.32
C TYR A 133 2.94 5.52 -5.40
N GLN A 134 3.59 5.96 -6.48
CA GLN A 134 3.89 7.38 -6.68
C GLN A 134 2.62 8.17 -7.01
N VAL A 135 1.73 7.59 -7.82
CA VAL A 135 0.42 8.20 -8.12
C VAL A 135 -0.44 8.32 -6.85
N ALA A 136 -0.36 7.34 -5.94
CA ALA A 136 -1.04 7.41 -4.66
C ALA A 136 -0.58 8.60 -3.79
N LEU A 137 0.69 9.00 -3.87
CA LEU A 137 1.19 10.17 -3.13
C LEU A 137 0.54 11.48 -3.59
N GLU A 138 0.19 11.60 -4.87
CA GLU A 138 -0.47 12.80 -5.41
C GLU A 138 -1.83 13.07 -4.75
N TYR A 139 -2.48 12.02 -4.22
CA TYR A 139 -3.72 12.17 -3.46
C TYR A 139 -3.52 13.05 -2.22
N PHE A 140 -2.36 12.94 -1.56
CA PHE A 140 -2.02 13.63 -0.31
C PHE A 140 -1.30 14.97 -0.52
N ALA A 141 -0.93 15.32 -1.75
CA ALA A 141 -0.26 16.57 -2.07
C ALA A 141 -1.23 17.74 -2.35
N ARG A 142 -2.51 17.57 -2.01
CA ARG A 142 -3.59 18.53 -2.25
C ARG A 142 -3.77 19.50 -1.09
#